data_AF-A0A953SN14-F1
#
_entry.id   AF-A0A953SN14-F1
#
_cell.length_a   1.000
_cell.length_b   1.000
_cell.length_c   1.000
_cell.angle_alpha   90.00
_cell.angle_beta   90.00
_cell.angle_gamma   90.00
#
_symmetry.space_group_name_H-M   'P 1'
#
loop_
_entity.id
_entity.type
_entity.pdbx_description
1 polymer ?
#
loop_
_entity_poly.entity_id
_entity_poly.type
_entity_poly.pdbx_seq_one_letter_code
_entity_poly.pdbx_strand_id
1 'polypeptide(L)'
;MDRKIDSKKVKNKKAVLTGTALFFISAFYLSELFQYVVSINFTDVKLNFNFIFLSNRFEAFNTSNLINSISLFADIIFIMITVETAYFFLKRLPLGYLRFTIILFIVLSLGMIILNVFYGFISALLHSSNNDWIQFFNVVHASFQEKIIYSLGFILTMFLYLNLITRRIIKYIKT
;
A
#
# COMPACT_ATOMS: atom_id res chain seq x y z
N MET A 1 -38.17 5.49 -27.42
CA MET A 1 -37.73 6.75 -26.79
C MET A 1 -36.29 6.54 -26.36
N ASP A 2 -35.36 6.68 -27.30
CA ASP A 2 -33.95 6.42 -27.07
C ASP A 2 -33.36 7.51 -26.17
N ARG A 3 -33.05 7.15 -24.93
CA ARG A 3 -32.24 8.00 -24.06
C ARG A 3 -30.84 8.06 -24.67
N LYS A 4 -30.53 9.13 -25.40
CA LYS A 4 -29.15 9.57 -25.65
C LYS A 4 -28.44 9.62 -24.30
N ILE A 5 -27.62 8.61 -24.01
CA ILE A 5 -26.62 8.68 -22.96
C ILE A 5 -25.60 9.69 -23.47
N ASP A 6 -25.82 10.96 -23.17
CA ASP A 6 -24.78 11.96 -23.27
C ASP A 6 -23.68 11.54 -22.32
N SER A 7 -22.73 10.78 -22.84
CA SER A 7 -21.46 10.46 -22.18
C SER A 7 -20.61 11.74 -22.14
N LYS A 8 -21.09 12.77 -21.44
CA LYS A 8 -20.25 13.87 -20.99
C LYS A 8 -19.18 13.24 -20.11
N LYS A 9 -18.01 12.96 -20.68
CA LYS A 9 -16.78 12.66 -19.95
C LYS A 9 -16.61 13.78 -18.94
N VAL A 10 -17.00 13.54 -17.69
CA VAL A 10 -16.84 14.51 -16.61
C VAL A 10 -15.34 14.66 -16.40
N LYS A 11 -14.74 15.67 -17.04
CA LYS A 11 -13.32 16.00 -16.88
C LYS A 11 -13.13 16.57 -15.48
N ASN A 12 -12.91 15.70 -14.51
CA ASN A 12 -12.78 16.12 -13.12
C ASN A 12 -11.31 16.27 -12.72
N LYS A 13 -10.63 17.26 -13.32
CA LYS A 13 -9.21 17.57 -13.03
C LYS A 13 -8.96 17.75 -11.53
N LYS A 14 -9.91 18.35 -10.81
CA LYS A 14 -9.86 18.50 -9.36
C LYS A 14 -9.86 17.15 -8.66
N ALA A 15 -10.68 16.19 -9.10
CA ALA A 15 -10.73 14.85 -8.51
C ALA A 15 -9.40 14.12 -8.65
N VAL A 16 -8.73 14.31 -9.79
CA VAL A 16 -7.39 13.75 -10.04
C VAL A 16 -6.37 14.34 -9.07
N LEU A 17 -6.30 15.68 -8.99
CA LEU A 17 -5.38 16.35 -8.08
C LEU A 17 -5.58 15.91 -6.62
N THR A 18 -6.83 15.87 -6.15
CA THR A 18 -7.13 15.47 -4.78
C THR A 18 -6.86 13.99 -4.52
N GLY A 19 -7.16 13.11 -5.48
CA GLY A 19 -6.87 11.67 -5.35
C GLY A 19 -5.38 11.40 -5.27
N THR A 20 -4.59 12.09 -6.09
CA THR A 20 -3.13 12.04 -6.04
C THR A 20 -2.59 12.59 -4.72
N ALA A 21 -3.08 13.75 -4.27
CA ALA A 21 -2.64 14.33 -2.99
C ALA A 21 -2.97 13.42 -1.79
N LEU A 22 -4.18 12.85 -1.75
CA LEU A 22 -4.58 11.88 -0.73
C LEU A 22 -3.69 10.63 -0.75
N PHE A 23 -3.34 10.14 -1.94
CA PHE A 23 -2.41 9.02 -2.08
C PHE A 23 -1.04 9.35 -1.47
N PHE A 24 -0.44 10.49 -1.81
CA PHE A 24 0.87 10.88 -1.26
C PHE A 24 0.84 11.06 0.26
N ILE A 25 -0.19 11.73 0.79
CA ILE A 25 -0.36 11.87 2.25
C ILE A 25 -0.49 10.50 2.91
N SER A 26 -1.29 9.60 2.32
CA SER A 26 -1.49 8.26 2.86
C SER A 26 -0.22 7.41 2.80
N ALA A 27 0.48 7.42 1.66
CA ALA A 27 1.58 6.50 1.37
C ALA A 27 2.92 6.90 2.02
N PHE A 28 3.11 8.18 2.35
CA PHE A 28 4.35 8.64 2.99
C PHE A 28 4.15 9.02 4.46
N TYR A 29 3.02 9.64 4.82
CA TYR A 29 2.82 10.13 6.18
C TYR A 29 2.00 9.17 7.04
N LEU A 30 0.83 8.72 6.55
CA LEU A 30 -0.04 7.89 7.37
C LEU A 30 0.45 6.44 7.51
N SER A 31 1.14 5.90 6.51
CA SER A 31 1.79 4.58 6.58
C SER A 31 2.86 4.53 7.68
N GLU A 32 3.74 5.53 7.72
CA GLU A 32 4.77 5.63 8.76
C GLU A 32 4.15 5.85 10.14
N LEU A 33 3.13 6.71 10.26
CA LEU A 33 2.39 6.84 11.51
C LEU A 33 1.75 5.52 11.94
N PHE A 34 1.21 4.74 11.01
CA PHE A 34 0.68 3.42 11.29
C PHE A 34 1.77 2.47 11.78
N GLN A 35 2.94 2.44 11.13
CA GLN A 35 4.09 1.64 11.53
C GLN A 35 4.58 2.03 12.94
N TYR A 36 4.60 3.31 13.27
CA TYR A 36 4.89 3.81 14.61
C TYR A 36 3.91 3.28 15.65
N VAL A 37 2.60 3.45 15.39
CA VAL A 37 1.53 3.02 16.28
C VAL A 37 1.59 1.50 16.50
N VAL A 38 1.86 0.72 15.45
CA VAL A 38 2.07 -0.72 15.60
C VAL A 38 3.27 -0.97 16.51
N SER A 39 4.40 -0.32 16.29
CA SER A 39 5.66 -0.64 16.97
C SER A 39 5.73 -0.21 18.43
N ILE A 40 5.11 0.92 18.82
CA ILE A 40 5.09 1.40 20.22
C ILE A 40 4.27 0.51 21.15
N ASN A 41 3.27 -0.21 20.63
CA ASN A 41 2.47 -1.14 21.43
C ASN A 41 3.25 -2.39 21.86
N PHE A 42 4.44 -2.60 21.31
CA PHE A 42 5.19 -3.82 21.50
C PHE A 42 6.64 -3.60 21.95
N THR A 43 7.20 -2.39 21.78
CA THR A 43 8.64 -2.13 21.93
C THR A 43 8.91 -0.67 22.28
N ASP A 44 10.10 -0.37 22.82
CA ASP A 44 10.58 1.01 22.95
C ASP A 44 11.08 1.51 21.59
N VAL A 45 10.39 2.51 21.05
CA VAL A 45 10.65 3.07 19.71
C VAL A 45 11.02 4.53 19.82
N LYS A 46 12.08 4.94 19.11
CA LYS A 46 12.34 6.36 18.84
C LYS A 46 11.86 6.72 17.45
N LEU A 47 11.02 7.75 17.39
CA LEU A 47 10.52 8.32 16.14
C LEU A 47 11.43 9.50 15.78
N ASN A 48 12.26 9.34 14.75
CA ASN A 48 13.06 10.43 14.21
C ASN A 48 12.34 11.01 12.98
N PHE A 49 11.57 12.08 13.21
CA PHE A 49 10.80 12.73 12.16
C PHE A 49 11.69 13.67 11.34
N ASN A 50 11.84 13.39 10.05
CA ASN A 50 12.47 14.31 9.12
C ASN A 50 11.41 15.08 8.32
N PHE A 51 11.10 16.30 8.78
CA PHE A 51 10.12 17.18 8.13
C PHE A 51 10.42 17.50 6.67
N ILE A 52 11.70 17.49 6.26
CA ILE A 52 12.10 17.88 4.90
C ILE A 52 11.72 16.81 3.88
N PHE A 53 11.84 15.54 4.25
CA PHE A 53 11.55 14.42 3.36
C PHE A 53 10.19 13.77 3.64
N LEU A 54 9.44 14.29 4.62
CA LEU A 54 8.21 13.66 5.14
C LEU A 54 8.43 12.17 5.39
N SER A 55 9.59 11.84 5.95
CA SER A 55 9.99 10.47 6.20
C SER A 55 10.42 10.27 7.65
N ASN A 56 10.05 9.12 8.17
CA ASN A 56 10.35 8.68 9.52
C ASN A 56 11.34 7.54 9.46
N ARG A 57 12.41 7.66 10.23
CA ARG A 57 13.31 6.53 10.48
C ARG A 57 12.95 5.90 11.81
N PHE A 58 12.62 4.62 11.76
CA PHE A 58 12.31 3.80 12.92
C PHE A 58 13.59 3.13 13.43
N GLU A 59 13.89 3.34 14.70
CA GLU A 59 14.86 2.55 15.45
C GLU A 59 14.11 1.90 16.62
N ALA A 60 13.88 0.60 16.49
CA ALA A 60 13.23 -0.20 17.51
C ALA A 60 14.28 -1.01 18.28
N PHE A 61 14.22 -0.97 19.61
CA PHE A 61 15.18 -1.63 20.49
C PHE A 61 14.56 -2.87 21.15
N ASN A 62 15.32 -3.95 21.28
CA ASN A 62 14.91 -5.19 21.97
C ASN A 62 13.57 -5.78 21.50
N THR A 63 13.34 -5.81 20.20
CA THR A 63 12.09 -6.31 19.62
C THR A 63 12.11 -7.82 19.41
N SER A 64 10.96 -8.49 19.59
CA SER A 64 10.86 -9.89 19.17
C SER A 64 10.91 -9.99 17.64
N ASN A 65 11.46 -11.09 17.11
CA ASN A 65 11.56 -11.31 15.66
C ASN A 65 10.21 -11.21 14.95
N LEU A 66 9.12 -11.61 15.62
CA LEU A 66 7.76 -11.53 15.07
C LEU A 66 7.27 -10.09 14.96
N ILE A 67 7.47 -9.28 16.01
CA ILE A 67 7.06 -7.88 16.02
C ILE A 67 7.86 -7.09 14.97
N ASN A 68 9.17 -7.33 14.88
CA ASN A 68 10.01 -6.69 13.88
C ASN A 68 9.54 -7.05 12.45
N SER A 69 9.20 -8.31 12.20
CA SER A 69 8.64 -8.77 10.92
C SER A 69 7.32 -8.09 10.58
N ILE A 70 6.41 -7.91 11.55
CA ILE A 70 5.14 -7.20 11.34
C ILE A 70 5.39 -5.73 11.00
N SER A 71 6.28 -5.07 11.74
CA SER A 71 6.63 -3.66 11.49
C SER A 71 7.22 -3.45 10.09
N LEU A 72 8.01 -4.39 9.56
CA LEU A 72 8.58 -4.32 8.20
C LEU A 72 7.52 -4.44 7.09
N PHE A 73 6.39 -5.11 7.36
CA PHE A 73 5.28 -5.22 6.41
C PHE A 73 4.10 -4.28 6.73
N ALA A 74 4.21 -3.46 7.78
CA ALA A 74 3.14 -2.58 8.24
C ALA A 74 2.66 -1.62 7.15
N ASP A 75 3.57 -1.11 6.32
CA ASP A 75 3.23 -0.21 5.21
C ASP A 75 2.33 -0.88 4.17
N ILE A 76 2.66 -2.11 3.77
CA ILE A 76 1.85 -2.88 2.81
C ILE A 76 0.47 -3.17 3.44
N ILE A 77 0.46 -3.60 4.70
CA ILE A 77 -0.78 -3.88 5.44
C ILE A 77 -1.66 -2.63 5.52
N PHE A 78 -1.06 -1.47 5.82
CA PHE A 78 -1.75 -0.19 5.86
C PHE A 78 -2.37 0.18 4.50
N ILE A 79 -1.61 0.04 3.42
CA ILE A 79 -2.11 0.30 2.06
C ILE A 79 -3.27 -0.66 1.73
N MET A 80 -3.19 -1.92 2.11
CA MET A 80 -4.30 -2.88 1.91
C MET A 80 -5.56 -2.49 2.69
N ILE A 81 -5.42 -2.10 3.96
CA ILE A 81 -6.53 -1.64 4.80
C ILE A 81 -7.18 -0.38 4.22
N THR A 82 -6.37 0.59 3.79
CA THR A 82 -6.89 1.83 3.20
C THR A 82 -7.57 1.58 1.86
N VAL A 83 -7.06 0.65 1.03
CA VAL A 83 -7.72 0.23 -0.21
C VAL A 83 -9.09 -0.41 0.06
N GLU A 84 -9.19 -1.33 1.01
CA GLU A 84 -10.47 -1.96 1.36
C GLU A 84 -11.46 -0.95 1.95
N THR A 85 -10.97 -0.04 2.79
CA THR A 85 -11.77 1.06 3.36
C THR A 85 -12.29 2.00 2.26
N ALA A 86 -11.41 2.42 1.35
CA ALA A 86 -11.75 3.25 0.21
C ALA A 86 -12.76 2.55 -0.71
N TYR A 87 -12.59 1.25 -0.95
CA TYR A 87 -13.53 0.44 -1.71
C TYR A 87 -14.89 0.33 -1.02
N PHE A 88 -14.93 0.18 0.30
CA PHE A 88 -16.18 0.19 1.07
C PHE A 88 -16.94 1.50 0.90
N PHE A 89 -16.24 2.64 0.97
CA PHE A 89 -16.84 3.96 0.70
C PHE A 89 -17.32 4.10 -0.75
N LEU A 90 -16.56 3.58 -1.73
CA LEU A 90 -16.91 3.63 -3.15
C LEU A 90 -18.31 3.06 -3.43
N LYS A 91 -18.72 2.01 -2.70
CA LYS A 91 -20.04 1.37 -2.87
C LYS A 91 -21.21 2.31 -2.56
N ARG A 92 -20.99 3.32 -1.72
CA ARG A 92 -22.03 4.22 -1.21
C ARG A 92 -22.06 5.57 -1.92
N LEU A 93 -21.12 5.83 -2.85
CA LEU A 93 -20.98 7.14 -3.47
C LEU A 93 -21.68 7.22 -4.84
N PRO A 94 -22.43 8.31 -5.10
CA PRO A 94 -22.99 8.56 -6.42
C PRO A 94 -21.90 8.89 -7.45
N LEU A 95 -22.26 8.88 -8.74
CA LEU A 95 -21.38 9.37 -9.80
C LEU A 95 -21.05 10.85 -9.55
N GLY A 96 -19.78 11.16 -9.36
CA GLY A 96 -19.35 12.51 -9.00
C GLY A 96 -17.88 12.59 -8.62
N TYR A 97 -17.47 13.77 -8.17
CA TYR A 97 -16.10 14.10 -7.77
C TYR A 97 -15.47 13.09 -6.81
N LEU A 98 -16.15 12.80 -5.69
CA LEU A 98 -15.63 11.90 -4.65
C LEU A 98 -15.40 10.48 -5.17
N ARG A 99 -16.29 9.97 -6.04
CA ARG A 99 -16.15 8.65 -6.66
C ARG A 99 -14.90 8.57 -7.53
N PHE A 100 -14.63 9.60 -8.35
CA PHE A 100 -13.40 9.65 -9.16
C PHE A 100 -12.13 9.78 -8.31
N THR A 101 -12.17 10.60 -7.25
CA THR A 101 -11.07 10.74 -6.29
C THR A 101 -10.71 9.42 -5.64
N ILE A 102 -11.70 8.67 -5.15
CA ILE A 102 -11.49 7.36 -4.53
C ILE A 102 -10.97 6.33 -5.54
N ILE A 103 -11.53 6.28 -6.75
CA ILE A 103 -11.04 5.36 -7.79
C ILE A 103 -9.57 5.62 -8.08
N LEU A 104 -9.18 6.89 -8.25
CA LEU A 104 -7.78 7.22 -8.51
C LEU A 104 -6.88 6.87 -7.31
N PHE A 105 -7.31 7.19 -6.10
CA PHE A 105 -6.59 6.81 -4.87
C PHE A 105 -6.34 5.30 -4.82
N ILE A 106 -7.36 4.48 -5.08
CA ILE A 106 -7.21 3.03 -5.07
C ILE A 106 -6.25 2.58 -6.18
N VAL A 107 -6.38 3.11 -7.41
CA VAL A 107 -5.49 2.74 -8.53
C VAL A 107 -4.02 3.05 -8.22
N LEU A 108 -3.72 4.23 -7.67
CA LEU A 108 -2.37 4.60 -7.26
C LEU A 108 -1.85 3.68 -6.14
N SER A 109 -2.70 3.37 -5.16
CA SER A 109 -2.38 2.46 -4.05
C SER A 109 -2.05 1.05 -4.53
N LEU A 110 -2.83 0.51 -5.48
CA LEU A 110 -2.53 -0.78 -6.11
C LEU A 110 -1.20 -0.74 -6.87
N GLY A 111 -0.92 0.35 -7.59
CA GLY A 111 0.37 0.57 -8.25
C GLY A 111 1.54 0.57 -7.27
N MET A 112 1.38 1.20 -6.11
CA MET A 112 2.38 1.21 -5.04
C MET A 112 2.65 -0.20 -4.47
N ILE A 113 1.59 -1.00 -4.25
CA ILE A 113 1.76 -2.41 -3.81
C ILE A 113 2.56 -3.19 -4.85
N ILE A 114 2.22 -3.05 -6.14
CA ILE A 114 2.97 -3.71 -7.23
C ILE A 114 4.45 -3.32 -7.17
N LEU A 115 4.74 -2.02 -7.15
CA LEU A 115 6.13 -1.53 -7.12
C LEU A 115 6.89 -2.05 -5.90
N ASN A 116 6.29 -2.00 -4.71
CA ASN A 116 6.93 -2.47 -3.48
C ASN A 116 7.25 -3.97 -3.54
N VAL A 117 6.30 -4.78 -3.99
CA VAL A 117 6.48 -6.24 -4.09
C VAL A 117 7.56 -6.62 -5.11
N PHE A 118 7.52 -6.03 -6.30
CA PHE A 118 8.53 -6.31 -7.32
C PHE A 118 9.92 -5.81 -6.91
N TYR A 119 10.00 -4.61 -6.31
CA TYR A 119 11.25 -4.06 -5.82
C TYR A 119 11.83 -4.89 -4.67
N GLY A 120 10.99 -5.34 -3.73
CA GLY A 120 11.35 -6.24 -2.64
C GLY A 120 11.89 -7.57 -3.13
N PHE A 121 11.22 -8.20 -4.10
CA PHE A 121 11.67 -9.44 -4.71
C PHE A 121 13.03 -9.30 -5.41
N ILE A 122 13.20 -8.27 -6.25
CA ILE A 122 14.46 -8.02 -6.95
C ILE A 122 15.57 -7.74 -5.92
N SER A 123 15.28 -6.95 -4.90
CA SER A 123 16.24 -6.64 -3.84
C SER A 123 16.68 -7.90 -3.11
N ALA A 124 15.73 -8.79 -2.76
CA ALA A 124 16.01 -10.06 -2.11
C ALA A 124 16.92 -10.98 -2.95
N LEU A 125 16.77 -10.97 -4.28
CA LEU A 125 17.65 -11.71 -5.19
C LEU A 125 19.05 -11.08 -5.27
N LEU A 126 19.12 -9.76 -5.39
CA LEU A 126 20.38 -9.02 -5.58
C LEU A 126 21.15 -8.78 -4.28
N HIS A 127 20.60 -9.17 -3.12
CA HIS A 127 21.21 -8.92 -1.80
C HIS A 127 21.56 -7.43 -1.57
N SER A 128 20.71 -6.53 -2.07
CA SER A 128 20.94 -5.09 -1.92
C SER A 128 20.84 -4.66 -0.46
N SER A 129 21.90 -4.06 0.09
CA SER A 129 21.86 -3.54 1.46
C SER A 129 20.82 -2.42 1.56
N ASN A 130 19.95 -2.50 2.58
CA ASN A 130 18.90 -1.52 2.94
C ASN A 130 17.53 -1.71 2.24
N ASN A 131 16.97 -2.93 2.33
CA ASN A 131 15.59 -3.22 1.93
C ASN A 131 14.86 -4.02 3.03
N ASP A 132 13.62 -3.66 3.32
CA ASP A 132 12.80 -4.27 4.39
C ASP A 132 12.58 -5.78 4.19
N TRP A 133 12.51 -6.24 2.95
CA TRP A 133 12.41 -7.67 2.64
C TRP A 133 13.65 -8.44 3.04
N ILE A 134 14.83 -7.86 2.83
CA ILE A 134 16.09 -8.49 3.25
C ILE A 134 16.16 -8.51 4.77
N GLN A 135 15.77 -7.42 5.43
CA GLN A 135 15.70 -7.37 6.89
C GLN A 135 14.74 -8.45 7.42
N PHE A 136 13.56 -8.60 6.81
CA PHE A 136 12.61 -9.65 7.16
C PHE A 136 13.23 -11.04 7.04
N PHE A 137 13.85 -11.36 5.90
CA PHE A 137 14.48 -12.66 5.70
C PHE A 137 15.64 -12.93 6.64
N ASN A 138 16.36 -11.89 7.06
CA ASN A 138 17.42 -12.01 8.06
C ASN A 138 16.85 -12.29 9.45
N VAL A 139 15.72 -11.66 9.81
CA VAL A 139 15.03 -11.85 11.09
C VAL A 139 14.43 -13.26 11.20
N VAL A 140 13.90 -13.82 10.11
CA VAL A 140 13.38 -15.19 10.08
C VAL A 140 14.45 -16.25 9.78
N HIS A 141 15.71 -15.84 9.63
CA HIS A 141 16.85 -16.72 9.28
C HIS A 141 16.59 -17.61 8.04
N ALA A 142 15.91 -17.08 7.03
CA ALA A 142 15.55 -17.83 5.84
C ALA A 142 16.78 -18.13 4.96
N SER A 143 16.93 -19.38 4.54
CA SER A 143 17.86 -19.82 3.51
C SER A 143 17.52 -19.18 2.14
N PHE A 144 18.47 -19.17 1.21
CA PHE A 144 18.24 -18.59 -0.13
C PHE A 144 17.05 -19.22 -0.86
N GLN A 145 16.87 -20.54 -0.73
CA GLN A 145 15.75 -21.26 -1.33
C GLN A 145 14.41 -20.83 -0.71
N GLU A 146 14.36 -20.69 0.62
CA GLU A 146 13.17 -20.20 1.34
C GLU A 146 12.84 -18.75 0.97
N LYS A 147 13.85 -17.87 0.82
CA LYS A 147 13.65 -16.48 0.35
C LYS A 147 12.93 -16.44 -1.00
N ILE A 148 13.33 -17.31 -1.95
CA ILE A 148 12.68 -17.42 -3.26
C ILE A 148 11.23 -17.91 -3.11
N ILE A 149 11.03 -19.00 -2.35
CA ILE A 149 9.69 -19.60 -2.17
C ILE A 149 8.73 -18.60 -1.51
N TYR A 150 9.15 -17.94 -0.43
CA TYR A 150 8.34 -16.95 0.27
C TYR A 150 8.03 -15.74 -0.61
N SER A 151 9.01 -15.25 -1.37
CA SER A 151 8.78 -14.12 -2.27
C SER A 151 7.79 -14.46 -3.38
N LEU A 152 7.90 -15.64 -4.00
CA LEU A 152 6.96 -16.11 -5.02
C LEU A 152 5.55 -16.30 -4.43
N GLY A 153 5.44 -16.88 -3.23
CA GLY A 153 4.17 -17.02 -2.53
C GLY A 153 3.52 -15.67 -2.23
N PHE A 154 4.30 -14.69 -1.81
CA PHE A 154 3.82 -13.33 -1.56
C PHE A 154 3.38 -12.63 -2.85
N ILE A 155 4.18 -12.72 -3.92
CA ILE A 155 3.84 -12.20 -5.25
C ILE A 155 2.51 -12.79 -5.72
N LEU A 156 2.34 -14.11 -5.62
CA LEU A 156 1.11 -14.80 -6.03
C LEU A 156 -0.10 -14.32 -5.21
N THR A 157 0.05 -14.23 -3.89
CA THR A 157 -1.00 -13.75 -2.98
C THR A 157 -1.40 -12.31 -3.31
N MET A 158 -0.41 -11.43 -3.53
CA MET A 158 -0.66 -10.04 -3.92
C MET A 158 -1.29 -9.95 -5.30
N PHE A 159 -0.86 -10.77 -6.27
CA PHE A 159 -1.47 -10.81 -7.59
C PHE A 159 -2.96 -11.21 -7.54
N LEU A 160 -3.30 -12.21 -6.74
CA LEU A 160 -4.69 -12.61 -6.50
C LEU A 160 -5.51 -11.47 -5.88
N TYR A 161 -4.95 -10.80 -4.87
CA TYR A 161 -5.57 -9.63 -4.24
C TYR A 161 -5.80 -8.49 -5.23
N LEU A 162 -4.77 -8.10 -5.98
CA LEU A 162 -4.83 -7.03 -6.98
C LEU A 162 -5.87 -7.33 -8.07
N ASN A 163 -5.95 -8.58 -8.54
CA ASN A 163 -6.95 -9.01 -9.53
C ASN A 163 -8.37 -8.90 -8.97
N LEU A 164 -8.58 -9.33 -7.72
CA LEU A 164 -9.86 -9.23 -7.03
C LEU A 164 -10.31 -7.76 -6.88
N ILE A 165 -9.41 -6.87 -6.44
CA ILE A 165 -9.73 -5.44 -6.29
C ILE A 165 -9.96 -4.77 -7.65
N THR A 166 -9.14 -5.10 -8.65
CA THR A 166 -9.29 -4.54 -10.02
C THR A 166 -10.64 -4.90 -10.61
N ARG A 167 -11.07 -6.17 -10.52
CA ARG A 167 -12.41 -6.61 -10.96
C ARG A 167 -13.51 -5.83 -10.26
N ARG A 168 -13.37 -5.61 -8.94
CA ARG A 168 -14.32 -4.83 -8.14
C ARG A 168 -14.41 -3.39 -8.64
N ILE A 169 -13.29 -2.69 -8.86
CA ILE A 169 -13.27 -1.29 -9.32
C ILE A 169 -13.85 -1.15 -10.73
N ILE A 170 -13.50 -2.03 -11.66
CA ILE A 170 -13.98 -1.98 -13.06
C ILE A 170 -15.51 -1.98 -13.11
N LYS A 171 -16.18 -2.73 -12.22
CA LYS A 171 -17.64 -2.72 -12.10
C LYS A 171 -18.18 -1.30 -11.85
N TYR A 172 -17.50 -0.52 -11.00
CA TYR A 172 -17.86 0.88 -10.70
C TYR A 172 -17.31 1.90 -11.69
N ILE A 173 -16.48 1.52 -12.64
CA ILE A 173 -16.12 2.41 -13.76
C ILE A 173 -17.14 2.29 -14.88
N LYS A 174 -17.66 1.07 -15.11
CA LYS A 174 -18.62 0.77 -16.17
C LYS A 174 -20.09 1.10 -15.83
N THR A 175 -20.41 1.28 -14.55
CA THR A 175 -21.76 1.63 -14.04
C THR A 175 -21.87 3.11 -13.78
#